data_AF-A0A7X8F6V3-F1
#
_entry.id   AF-A0A7X8F6V3-F1
#
_cell.length_a   1.000
_cell.length_b   1.000
_cell.length_c   1.000
_cell.angle_alpha   90.00
_cell.angle_beta   90.00
_cell.angle_gamma   90.00
#
_symmetry.space_group_name_H-M   'P 1'
#
loop_
_entity.id
_entity.type
_entity.pdbx_description
1 polymer ?
#
loop_
_entity_poly.entity_id
_entity_poly.type
_entity_poly.pdbx_seq_one_letter_code
_entity_poly.pdbx_strand_id
1 'polypeptide(L)'
;MRNLIVFLVFSLVFVIPVSASDKETDSLMRVYDELLSKYEIYIVERHDRIDNLKFEAGKQFLTPQQLYSVNQQIYKEYRPYISDSAIVYLKKNIALAEDINNVDLQIESKIQLAYLLASIGLYKESVDLLDEISEVHLTPNLLLAYYSCMEHTYGELSFYSKDPELSNAYWKIADKYKNLQLNILPQDGDLYLSIKESDFRSIRDFKVALEFNDKRLQSVPENSHEYAIITFLRSLIYKESGDIKSR
;
A
#
# COMPACT_ATOMS: atom_id res chain seq x y z
N MET A 1 35.22 52.22 -27.58
CA MET A 1 36.09 51.09 -27.17
C MET A 1 35.85 50.59 -25.74
N ARG A 2 35.38 51.44 -24.80
CA ARG A 2 35.09 51.01 -23.41
C ARG A 2 33.86 50.08 -23.25
N ASN A 3 32.87 50.19 -24.15
CA ASN A 3 31.65 49.37 -24.09
C ASN A 3 31.79 48.00 -24.80
N LEU A 4 32.82 47.82 -25.64
CA LEU A 4 33.11 46.52 -26.28
C LEU A 4 33.79 45.55 -25.29
N ILE A 5 34.63 46.08 -24.39
CA ILE A 5 35.35 45.29 -23.39
C ILE A 5 34.38 44.75 -22.33
N VAL A 6 33.36 45.53 -21.95
CA VAL A 6 32.32 45.06 -20.99
C VAL A 6 31.47 43.93 -21.59
N PHE A 7 31.16 43.97 -22.88
CA PHE A 7 30.43 42.88 -23.56
C PHE A 7 31.27 41.60 -23.69
N LEU A 8 32.59 41.75 -23.90
CA LEU A 8 33.53 40.62 -23.96
C LEU A 8 33.79 39.97 -22.60
N VAL A 9 33.74 40.76 -21.51
CA VAL A 9 33.84 40.23 -20.14
C VAL A 9 32.54 39.56 -19.70
N PHE A 10 31.37 40.02 -20.18
CA PHE A 10 30.08 39.38 -19.88
C PHE A 10 29.87 38.06 -20.63
N SER A 11 30.46 37.89 -21.83
CA SER A 11 30.37 36.62 -22.58
C SER A 11 31.35 35.55 -22.09
N LEU A 12 32.36 35.91 -21.30
CA LEU A 12 33.36 34.95 -20.79
C LEU A 12 32.95 34.27 -19.47
N VAL A 13 31.92 34.77 -18.79
CA VAL A 13 31.46 34.24 -17.48
C VAL A 13 30.35 33.19 -17.63
N PHE A 14 29.78 32.99 -18.83
CA PHE A 14 28.64 32.09 -19.04
C PHE A 14 28.97 30.74 -19.68
N VAL A 15 30.26 30.37 -19.78
CA VAL A 15 30.67 29.07 -20.34
C VAL A 15 31.49 28.29 -19.31
N ILE A 16 30.87 28.00 -18.17
CA ILE A 16 31.24 26.79 -17.43
C ILE A 16 30.37 25.69 -18.05
N PRO A 17 30.93 24.75 -18.83
CA PRO A 17 30.20 23.54 -19.13
C PRO A 17 30.00 22.83 -17.79
N VAL A 18 28.79 22.92 -17.24
CA VAL A 18 28.34 22.02 -16.18
C VAL A 18 28.17 20.67 -16.87
N SER A 19 29.27 19.95 -17.06
CA SER A 19 29.24 18.53 -17.37
C SER A 19 28.90 17.79 -16.08
N ALA A 20 27.62 17.82 -15.70
CA ALA A 20 27.08 16.91 -14.71
C ALA A 20 26.78 15.57 -15.40
N SER A 21 27.84 14.83 -15.76
CA SER A 21 27.72 13.38 -15.96
C SER A 21 28.33 12.77 -14.71
N ASP A 22 27.46 12.56 -13.73
CA ASP A 22 27.82 11.73 -12.59
C ASP A 22 27.65 10.27 -13.06
N LYS A 23 28.69 9.45 -12.96
CA LYS A 23 28.61 8.06 -13.41
C LYS A 23 27.51 7.29 -12.67
N GLU A 24 27.19 7.71 -11.45
CA GLU A 24 26.09 7.19 -10.66
C GLU A 24 24.72 7.55 -11.23
N THR A 25 24.52 8.78 -11.72
CA THR A 25 23.25 9.18 -12.35
C THR A 25 23.02 8.47 -13.68
N ASP A 26 24.07 8.32 -14.49
CA ASP A 26 23.99 7.60 -15.77
C ASP A 26 23.75 6.10 -15.55
N SER A 27 24.33 5.52 -14.49
CA SER A 27 24.06 4.14 -14.08
C SER A 27 22.62 3.96 -13.58
N LEU A 28 22.10 4.90 -12.79
CA LEU A 28 20.74 4.85 -12.26
C LEU A 28 19.69 4.97 -13.38
N MET A 29 19.93 5.87 -14.34
CA MET A 29 19.03 6.01 -15.50
C MET A 29 18.99 4.74 -16.34
N ARG A 30 20.13 4.09 -16.58
CA ARG A 30 20.16 2.81 -17.30
C ARG A 30 19.39 1.71 -16.56
N VAL A 31 19.54 1.61 -15.23
CA VAL A 31 18.75 0.67 -14.42
C VAL A 31 17.26 1.00 -14.49
N TYR A 32 16.91 2.28 -14.49
CA TYR A 32 15.53 2.73 -14.62
C TYR A 32 14.92 2.32 -15.98
N ASP A 33 15.64 2.53 -17.08
CA ASP A 33 15.21 2.12 -18.42
C ASP A 33 15.04 0.60 -18.52
N GLU A 34 15.97 -0.17 -17.95
CA GLU A 34 15.84 -1.63 -17.86
C GLU A 34 14.60 -2.05 -17.06
N LEU A 35 14.29 -1.37 -15.95
CA LEU A 35 13.09 -1.62 -15.14
C LEU A 35 11.80 -1.27 -15.90
N LEU A 36 11.80 -0.17 -16.67
CA LEU A 36 10.66 0.22 -17.50
C LEU A 36 10.38 -0.83 -18.60
N SER A 37 11.42 -1.37 -19.25
CA SER A 37 11.22 -2.43 -20.25
C SER A 37 10.58 -3.69 -19.66
N LYS A 38 10.93 -4.04 -18.40
CA LYS A 38 10.32 -5.16 -17.67
C LYS A 38 8.89 -4.87 -17.21
N TYR A 39 8.58 -3.60 -16.93
CA TYR A 39 7.24 -3.18 -16.52
C TYR A 39 6.21 -3.40 -17.64
N GLU A 40 6.54 -3.11 -18.90
CA GLU A 40 5.64 -3.38 -20.03
C GLU A 40 5.34 -4.88 -20.17
N ILE A 41 6.36 -5.74 -20.04
CA ILE A 41 6.20 -7.19 -20.04
C ILE A 41 5.25 -7.62 -18.92
N TYR A 42 5.44 -7.08 -17.71
CA TYR A 42 4.59 -7.40 -16.56
C TYR A 42 3.12 -6.98 -16.75
N ILE A 43 2.85 -5.85 -17.42
CA ILE A 43 1.47 -5.44 -17.76
C ILE A 43 0.82 -6.44 -18.70
N VAL A 44 1.54 -6.90 -19.73
CA VAL A 44 1.04 -7.87 -20.71
C VAL A 44 0.73 -9.19 -20.01
N GLU A 45 1.68 -9.72 -19.23
CA GLU A 45 1.47 -10.95 -18.47
C GLU A 45 0.29 -10.84 -17.48
N ARG A 46 0.10 -9.68 -16.86
CA ARG A 46 -1.06 -9.42 -15.99
C ARG A 46 -2.36 -9.45 -16.77
N HIS A 47 -2.42 -8.82 -17.95
CA HIS A 47 -3.61 -8.88 -18.80
C HIS A 47 -3.94 -10.32 -19.18
N ASP A 48 -2.93 -11.11 -19.59
CA ASP A 48 -3.13 -12.52 -19.93
C ASP A 48 -3.69 -13.32 -18.74
N ARG A 49 -3.18 -13.09 -17.51
CA ARG A 49 -3.74 -13.73 -16.30
C ARG A 49 -5.19 -13.33 -16.06
N ILE A 50 -5.51 -12.03 -16.17
CA ILE A 50 -6.87 -11.53 -15.98
C ILE A 50 -7.83 -12.12 -17.03
N ASP A 51 -7.42 -12.17 -18.29
CA ASP A 51 -8.25 -12.68 -19.37
C ASP A 51 -8.50 -14.18 -19.24
N ASN A 52 -7.48 -14.94 -18.81
CA ASN A 52 -7.64 -16.34 -18.43
C ASN A 52 -8.66 -16.50 -17.29
N LEU A 53 -8.53 -15.72 -16.21
CA LEU A 53 -9.48 -15.78 -15.08
C LEU A 53 -10.91 -15.39 -15.50
N LYS A 54 -11.07 -14.38 -16.38
CA LYS A 54 -12.38 -14.00 -16.92
C LYS A 54 -12.98 -15.10 -17.79
N PHE A 55 -12.16 -15.75 -18.61
CA PHE A 55 -12.58 -16.90 -19.39
C PHE A 55 -13.04 -18.04 -18.47
N GLU A 56 -12.34 -18.29 -17.37
CA GLU A 56 -12.76 -19.26 -16.36
C GLU A 56 -14.07 -18.89 -15.69
N ALA A 57 -14.25 -17.63 -15.30
CA ALA A 57 -15.48 -17.11 -14.72
C ALA A 57 -16.69 -17.25 -15.66
N GLY A 58 -16.46 -17.24 -16.98
CA GLY A 58 -17.50 -17.41 -18.00
C GLY A 58 -17.93 -18.86 -18.26
N LYS A 59 -17.29 -19.86 -17.64
CA LYS A 59 -17.65 -21.27 -17.82
C LYS A 59 -19.00 -21.56 -17.15
N GLN A 60 -19.91 -22.21 -17.88
CA GLN A 60 -21.30 -22.48 -17.47
C GLN A 60 -21.50 -23.36 -16.22
N PHE A 61 -20.44 -23.92 -15.63
CA PHE A 61 -20.53 -24.95 -14.59
C PHE A 61 -19.90 -24.56 -13.25
N LEU A 62 -19.58 -23.28 -13.04
CA LEU A 62 -19.06 -22.85 -11.74
C LEU A 62 -20.18 -22.80 -10.69
N THR A 63 -19.92 -23.37 -9.52
CA THR A 63 -20.76 -23.09 -8.35
C THR A 63 -20.59 -21.62 -7.94
N PRO A 64 -21.56 -21.02 -7.25
CA PRO A 64 -21.42 -19.67 -6.71
C PRO A 64 -20.13 -19.47 -5.89
N GLN A 65 -19.73 -20.45 -5.09
CA GLN A 65 -18.49 -20.38 -4.30
C GLN A 65 -17.24 -20.40 -5.18
N GLN A 66 -17.25 -21.17 -6.26
CA GLN A 66 -16.16 -21.15 -7.24
C GLN A 66 -16.09 -19.82 -7.98
N LEU A 67 -17.25 -19.28 -8.40
CA LEU A 67 -17.32 -17.98 -9.06
C LEU A 67 -16.84 -16.85 -8.13
N TYR A 68 -17.20 -16.90 -6.83
CA TYR A 68 -16.67 -15.98 -5.82
C TYR A 68 -15.14 -16.04 -5.76
N SER A 69 -14.57 -17.25 -5.71
CA SER A 69 -13.12 -17.45 -5.67
C SER A 69 -12.41 -16.94 -6.93
N VAL A 70 -12.98 -17.14 -8.12
CA VAL A 70 -12.42 -16.62 -9.37
C VAL A 70 -12.50 -15.09 -9.41
N ASN A 71 -13.64 -14.51 -9.07
CA ASN A 71 -13.79 -13.05 -8.94
C ASN A 71 -12.79 -12.47 -7.93
N GLN A 72 -12.53 -13.17 -6.83
CA GLN A 72 -11.56 -12.77 -5.82
C GLN A 72 -10.13 -12.73 -6.38
N GLN A 73 -9.77 -13.68 -7.24
CA GLN A 73 -8.49 -13.68 -7.95
C GLN A 73 -8.40 -12.52 -8.94
N ILE A 74 -9.47 -12.24 -9.68
CA ILE A 74 -9.52 -11.10 -10.62
C ILE A 74 -9.38 -9.77 -9.87
N TYR A 75 -10.07 -9.63 -8.73
CA TYR A 75 -9.90 -8.48 -7.84
C TYR A 75 -8.43 -8.28 -7.43
N LYS A 76 -7.74 -9.34 -7.01
CA LYS A 76 -6.33 -9.26 -6.59
C LYS A 76 -5.40 -8.78 -7.71
N GLU A 77 -5.64 -9.19 -8.96
CA GLU A 77 -4.86 -8.71 -10.11
C GLU A 77 -5.16 -7.23 -10.44
N TYR A 78 -6.42 -6.79 -10.29
CA TYR A 78 -6.80 -5.41 -10.55
C TYR A 78 -6.44 -4.44 -9.44
N ARG A 79 -6.43 -4.87 -8.17
CA ARG A 79 -6.20 -3.99 -7.00
C ARG A 79 -4.95 -3.09 -7.13
N PRO A 80 -3.77 -3.59 -7.51
CA PRO A 80 -2.57 -2.75 -7.67
C PRO A 80 -2.50 -2.05 -9.04
N TYR A 81 -3.56 -2.09 -9.86
CA TYR A 81 -3.52 -1.67 -11.26
C TYR A 81 -4.66 -0.73 -11.67
N ILE A 82 -5.92 -1.16 -11.54
CA ILE A 82 -7.11 -0.42 -11.96
C ILE A 82 -8.19 -0.57 -10.88
N SER A 83 -8.32 0.46 -10.03
CA SER A 83 -9.23 0.46 -8.88
C SER A 83 -10.70 0.30 -9.27
N ASP A 84 -11.15 0.93 -10.35
CA ASP A 84 -12.55 0.82 -10.82
C ASP A 84 -12.93 -0.63 -11.13
N SER A 85 -12.02 -1.36 -11.79
CA SER A 85 -12.22 -2.78 -12.10
C SER A 85 -12.21 -3.63 -10.84
N ALA A 86 -11.29 -3.37 -9.90
CA ALA A 86 -11.27 -4.05 -8.60
C ALA A 86 -12.58 -3.87 -7.83
N ILE A 87 -13.14 -2.65 -7.80
CA ILE A 87 -14.44 -2.35 -7.17
C ILE A 87 -15.56 -3.17 -7.79
N VAL A 88 -15.61 -3.28 -9.13
CA VAL A 88 -16.64 -4.05 -9.83
C VAL A 88 -16.64 -5.52 -9.38
N TYR A 89 -15.47 -6.15 -9.26
CA TYR A 89 -15.40 -7.56 -8.85
C TYR A 89 -15.73 -7.78 -7.37
N LEU A 90 -15.38 -6.84 -6.49
CA LEU A 90 -15.82 -6.90 -5.09
C LEU A 90 -17.34 -6.74 -4.96
N LYS A 91 -17.96 -5.82 -5.71
CA LYS A 91 -19.43 -5.67 -5.74
C LYS A 91 -20.13 -6.93 -6.25
N LYS A 92 -19.56 -7.59 -7.28
CA LYS A 92 -20.06 -8.91 -7.73
C LYS A 92 -19.98 -9.96 -6.62
N ASN A 93 -18.90 -9.98 -5.86
CA ASN A 93 -18.73 -10.93 -4.76
C ASN A 93 -19.66 -10.66 -3.57
N ILE A 94 -19.95 -9.40 -3.26
CA ILE A 94 -20.95 -9.03 -2.25
C ILE A 94 -22.32 -9.57 -2.67
N ALA A 95 -22.78 -9.26 -3.89
CA ALA A 95 -24.07 -9.74 -4.39
C ALA A 95 -24.15 -11.27 -4.43
N LEU A 96 -23.07 -11.93 -4.87
CA LEU A 96 -23.01 -13.39 -4.92
C LEU A 96 -23.05 -14.03 -3.54
N ALA A 97 -22.38 -13.43 -2.56
CA ALA A 97 -22.40 -13.90 -1.17
C ALA A 97 -23.78 -13.73 -0.52
N GLU A 98 -24.50 -12.64 -0.86
CA GLU A 98 -25.90 -12.43 -0.47
C GLU A 98 -26.82 -13.50 -1.06
N ASP A 99 -26.69 -13.79 -2.37
CA ASP A 99 -27.51 -14.80 -3.06
C ASP A 99 -27.37 -16.20 -2.45
N ILE A 100 -26.17 -16.56 -1.97
CA ILE A 100 -25.92 -17.85 -1.30
C ILE A 100 -26.07 -17.80 0.22
N ASN A 101 -26.53 -16.68 0.78
CA ASN A 101 -26.70 -16.45 2.22
C ASN A 101 -25.43 -16.74 3.03
N ASN A 102 -24.25 -16.42 2.48
CA ASN A 102 -22.97 -16.57 3.18
C ASN A 102 -22.49 -15.22 3.71
N VAL A 103 -22.83 -14.96 4.98
CA VAL A 103 -22.55 -13.70 5.67
C VAL A 103 -21.04 -13.44 5.79
N ASP A 104 -20.22 -14.47 6.03
CA ASP A 104 -18.78 -14.31 6.18
C ASP A 104 -18.13 -13.80 4.89
N LEU A 105 -18.51 -14.35 3.74
CA LEU A 105 -18.01 -13.92 2.42
C LEU A 105 -18.50 -12.51 2.07
N GLN A 106 -19.73 -12.17 2.44
CA GLN A 106 -20.28 -10.84 2.25
C GLN A 106 -19.47 -9.81 3.05
N ILE A 107 -19.23 -10.08 4.33
CA ILE A 107 -18.44 -9.22 5.22
C ILE A 107 -17.00 -9.12 4.73
N GLU A 108 -16.37 -10.23 4.34
CA GLU A 108 -15.02 -10.24 3.78
C GLU A 108 -14.91 -9.28 2.58
N SER A 109 -15.85 -9.37 1.64
CA SER A 109 -15.86 -8.54 0.44
C SER A 109 -16.17 -7.06 0.75
N LYS A 110 -17.04 -6.79 1.74
CA LYS A 110 -17.31 -5.42 2.21
C LYS A 110 -16.08 -4.77 2.86
N ILE A 111 -15.37 -5.49 3.72
CA ILE A 111 -14.12 -5.01 4.35
C ILE A 111 -13.08 -4.70 3.27
N GLN A 112 -12.90 -5.59 2.29
CA GLN A 112 -11.95 -5.37 1.19
C GLN A 112 -12.35 -4.17 0.32
N LEU A 113 -13.64 -3.98 0.09
CA LEU A 113 -14.15 -2.82 -0.65
C LEU A 113 -13.91 -1.53 0.11
N ALA A 114 -14.23 -1.49 1.41
CA ALA A 114 -13.95 -0.35 2.27
C ALA A 114 -12.45 0.01 2.25
N TYR A 115 -11.57 -0.99 2.41
CA TYR A 115 -10.13 -0.76 2.37
C TYR A 115 -9.67 -0.14 1.03
N LEU A 116 -10.18 -0.67 -0.09
CA LEU A 116 -9.87 -0.14 -1.42
C LEU A 116 -10.37 1.30 -1.59
N LEU A 117 -11.59 1.60 -1.15
CA LEU A 117 -12.18 2.93 -1.20
C LEU A 117 -11.37 3.95 -0.40
N ALA A 118 -11.00 3.61 0.84
CA ALA A 118 -10.13 4.45 1.65
C ALA A 118 -8.77 4.70 0.96
N SER A 119 -8.17 3.65 0.38
CA SER A 119 -6.87 3.76 -0.31
C SER A 119 -6.88 4.69 -1.54
N ILE A 120 -8.06 5.01 -2.09
CA ILE A 120 -8.22 5.92 -3.24
C ILE A 120 -8.90 7.25 -2.85
N GLY A 121 -9.05 7.53 -1.55
CA GLY A 121 -9.60 8.79 -1.04
C GLY A 121 -11.11 8.85 -0.86
N LEU A 122 -11.83 7.74 -1.07
CA LEU A 122 -13.29 7.63 -0.87
C LEU A 122 -13.60 7.22 0.58
N TYR A 123 -13.24 8.10 1.51
CA TYR A 123 -13.28 7.81 2.95
C TYR A 123 -14.70 7.67 3.50
N LYS A 124 -15.65 8.49 3.03
CA LYS A 124 -17.03 8.43 3.53
C LYS A 124 -17.69 7.12 3.16
N GLU A 125 -17.51 6.69 1.92
CA GLU A 125 -18.01 5.41 1.42
C GLU A 125 -17.35 4.21 2.11
N SER A 126 -16.06 4.32 2.47
CA SER A 126 -15.39 3.32 3.30
C SER A 126 -16.03 3.21 4.69
N VAL A 127 -16.21 4.35 5.38
CA VAL A 127 -16.82 4.39 6.72
C VAL A 127 -18.25 3.85 6.68
N ASP A 128 -19.06 4.24 5.70
CA ASP A 128 -20.44 3.77 5.58
C ASP A 128 -20.52 2.24 5.44
N LEU A 129 -19.62 1.63 4.66
CA LEU A 129 -19.55 0.18 4.55
C LEU A 129 -19.10 -0.51 5.86
N LEU A 130 -18.18 0.11 6.60
CA LEU A 130 -17.69 -0.43 7.86
C LEU A 130 -18.75 -0.34 8.97
N ASP A 131 -19.53 0.74 9.00
CA ASP A 131 -20.61 0.97 9.97
C ASP A 131 -21.77 -0.04 9.82
N GLU A 132 -21.89 -0.69 8.66
CA GLU A 132 -22.86 -1.79 8.44
C GLU A 132 -22.44 -3.11 9.10
N ILE A 133 -21.19 -3.26 9.53
CA ILE A 133 -20.63 -4.52 10.01
C ILE A 133 -20.70 -4.59 11.54
N SER A 134 -21.37 -5.62 12.06
CA SER A 134 -21.38 -5.90 13.51
C SER A 134 -20.17 -6.73 13.93
N GLU A 135 -19.41 -6.24 14.92
CA GLU A 135 -18.24 -6.96 15.47
C GLU A 135 -18.61 -8.26 16.20
N VAL A 136 -19.84 -8.40 16.70
CA VAL A 136 -20.26 -9.43 17.68
C VAL A 136 -20.13 -10.87 17.15
N HIS A 137 -20.17 -11.06 15.83
CA HIS A 137 -20.19 -12.38 15.21
C HIS A 137 -19.07 -12.61 14.19
N LEU A 138 -18.04 -11.76 14.18
CA LEU A 138 -16.93 -11.93 13.27
C LEU A 138 -16.06 -13.11 13.68
N THR A 139 -15.69 -13.94 12.71
CA THR A 139 -14.61 -14.92 12.88
C THR A 139 -13.29 -14.19 13.18
N PRO A 140 -12.31 -14.83 13.85
CA PRO A 140 -11.05 -14.17 14.19
C PRO A 140 -10.33 -13.49 13.01
N ASN A 141 -10.38 -14.12 11.82
CA ASN A 141 -9.80 -13.55 10.60
C ASN A 141 -10.55 -12.32 10.12
N LEU A 142 -11.89 -12.34 10.14
CA LEU A 142 -12.71 -11.17 9.76
C LEU A 142 -12.58 -10.05 10.77
N LEU A 143 -12.46 -10.37 12.06
CA LEU A 143 -12.26 -9.38 13.11
C LEU A 143 -10.94 -8.64 12.92
N LEU A 144 -9.85 -9.38 12.65
CA LEU A 144 -8.56 -8.77 12.35
C LEU A 144 -8.62 -7.91 11.07
N ALA A 145 -9.25 -8.39 10.00
CA ALA A 145 -9.41 -7.64 8.76
C ALA A 145 -10.23 -6.36 8.97
N TYR A 146 -11.30 -6.44 9.76
CA TYR A 146 -12.14 -5.30 10.12
C TYR A 146 -11.34 -4.27 10.92
N TYR A 147 -10.61 -4.68 11.96
CA TYR A 147 -9.76 -3.78 12.75
C TYR A 147 -8.66 -3.13 11.91
N SER A 148 -8.06 -3.89 10.98
CA SER A 148 -7.07 -3.37 10.03
C SER A 148 -7.68 -2.31 9.11
N CYS A 149 -8.90 -2.53 8.63
CA CYS A 149 -9.58 -1.58 7.75
C CYS A 149 -10.06 -0.32 8.48
N MET A 150 -10.51 -0.45 9.73
CA MET A 150 -10.86 0.69 10.59
C MET A 150 -9.62 1.55 10.90
N GLU A 151 -8.51 0.92 11.26
CA GLU A 151 -7.24 1.61 11.49
C GLU A 151 -6.77 2.36 10.24
N HIS A 152 -6.75 1.68 9.08
CA HIS A 152 -6.36 2.29 7.81
C HIS A 152 -7.28 3.47 7.42
N THR A 153 -8.60 3.28 7.45
CA THR A 153 -9.56 4.30 7.02
C THR A 153 -9.49 5.55 7.88
N TYR A 154 -9.45 5.39 9.21
CA TYR A 154 -9.38 6.52 10.13
C TYR A 154 -7.96 7.13 10.20
N GLY A 155 -6.91 6.35 9.92
CA GLY A 155 -5.55 6.85 9.78
C GLY A 155 -5.41 7.80 8.59
N GLU A 156 -5.94 7.40 7.43
CA GLU A 156 -6.00 8.24 6.24
C GLU A 156 -6.82 9.52 6.48
N LEU A 157 -8.02 9.39 7.07
CA LEU A 157 -8.86 10.54 7.46
C LEU A 157 -8.12 11.51 8.39
N SER A 158 -7.38 10.99 9.37
CA SER A 158 -6.57 11.80 10.27
C SER A 158 -5.48 12.55 9.54
N PHE A 159 -4.77 11.87 8.63
CA PHE A 159 -3.64 12.42 7.87
C PHE A 159 -4.07 13.52 6.90
N TYR A 160 -5.19 13.33 6.19
CA TYR A 160 -5.65 14.27 5.17
C TYR A 160 -6.63 15.33 5.70
N SER A 161 -7.14 15.20 6.92
CA SER A 161 -7.99 16.23 7.53
C SER A 161 -7.22 17.53 7.78
N LYS A 162 -7.78 18.64 7.32
CA LYS A 162 -7.24 20.00 7.56
C LYS A 162 -7.70 20.60 8.89
N ASP A 163 -8.77 20.06 9.46
CA ASP A 163 -9.26 20.47 10.77
C ASP A 163 -8.50 19.67 11.84
N PRO A 164 -7.76 20.34 12.76
CA PRO A 164 -6.98 19.67 13.80
C PRO A 164 -7.82 18.89 14.80
N GLU A 165 -9.04 19.33 15.11
CA GLU A 165 -9.93 18.65 16.05
C GLU A 165 -10.45 17.35 15.43
N LEU A 166 -10.88 17.40 14.16
CA LEU A 166 -11.28 16.21 13.41
C LEU A 166 -10.09 15.27 13.18
N SER A 167 -8.93 15.81 12.79
CA SER A 167 -7.71 15.03 12.58
C SER A 167 -7.34 14.23 13.83
N ASN A 168 -7.39 14.85 15.01
CA ASN A 168 -7.17 14.18 16.30
C ASN A 168 -8.28 13.19 16.67
N ALA A 169 -9.54 13.49 16.36
CA ALA A 169 -10.66 12.57 16.61
C ALA A 169 -10.50 11.28 15.78
N TYR A 170 -10.17 11.41 14.50
CA TYR A 170 -9.91 10.26 13.63
C TYR A 170 -8.66 9.49 14.06
N TRP A 171 -7.59 10.18 14.45
CA TRP A 171 -6.39 9.54 14.99
C TRP A 171 -6.70 8.64 16.19
N LYS A 172 -7.52 9.11 17.14
CA LYS A 172 -7.92 8.30 18.32
C LYS A 172 -8.68 7.04 17.93
N ILE A 173 -9.50 7.09 16.88
CA ILE A 173 -10.22 5.92 16.37
C ILE A 173 -9.22 4.95 15.72
N ALA A 174 -8.32 5.45 14.87
CA ALA A 174 -7.28 4.64 14.26
C ALA A 174 -6.41 3.95 15.32
N ASP A 175 -5.93 4.70 16.31
CA ASP A 175 -5.09 4.18 17.39
C ASP A 175 -5.82 3.15 18.27
N LYS A 176 -7.12 3.36 18.55
CA LYS A 176 -7.96 2.34 19.21
C LYS A 176 -7.93 1.02 18.43
N TYR A 177 -8.20 1.07 17.12
CA TYR A 177 -8.26 -0.14 16.29
C TYR A 177 -6.87 -0.77 16.07
N LYS A 178 -5.80 0.02 15.97
CA LYS A 178 -4.41 -0.47 16.00
C LYS A 178 -4.12 -1.26 17.28
N ASN A 179 -4.49 -0.73 18.44
CA ASN A 179 -4.29 -1.41 19.72
C ASN A 179 -5.12 -2.70 19.84
N LEU A 180 -6.34 -2.72 19.30
CA LEU A 180 -7.16 -3.94 19.23
C LEU A 180 -6.50 -5.01 18.34
N GLN A 181 -5.90 -4.64 17.21
CA GLN A 181 -5.11 -5.56 16.38
C GLN A 181 -3.92 -6.14 17.15
N LEU A 182 -3.13 -5.29 17.82
CA LEU A 182 -1.95 -5.72 18.58
C LEU A 182 -2.27 -6.71 19.69
N ASN A 183 -3.49 -6.68 20.25
CA ASN A 183 -3.92 -7.62 21.29
C ASN A 183 -4.22 -9.03 20.76
N ILE A 184 -4.51 -9.18 19.47
CA ILE A 184 -4.91 -10.47 18.86
C ILE A 184 -3.85 -11.02 17.90
N LEU A 185 -2.94 -10.18 17.44
CA LEU A 185 -1.89 -10.59 16.50
C LEU A 185 -0.83 -11.47 17.19
N PRO A 186 -0.28 -12.47 16.45
CA PRO A 186 0.90 -13.19 16.92
C PRO A 186 2.09 -12.22 17.00
N GLN A 187 2.80 -12.24 18.14
CA GLN A 187 3.87 -11.27 18.43
C GLN A 187 5.10 -11.41 17.52
N ASP A 188 5.26 -12.57 16.89
CA ASP A 188 6.28 -12.89 15.89
C ASP A 188 5.80 -12.72 14.45
N GLY A 189 4.51 -12.42 14.23
CA GLY A 189 3.95 -12.18 12.91
C GLY A 189 4.37 -10.83 12.33
N ASP A 190 4.58 -10.77 11.00
CA ASP A 190 5.05 -9.56 10.32
C ASP A 190 4.17 -8.33 10.60
N LEU A 191 2.85 -8.48 10.60
CA LEU A 191 1.94 -7.36 10.87
C LEU A 191 2.12 -6.78 12.28
N TYR A 192 2.36 -7.62 13.29
CA TYR A 192 2.67 -7.13 14.64
C TYR A 192 3.98 -6.35 14.62
N LEU A 193 5.03 -6.94 14.04
CA LEU A 193 6.36 -6.34 13.98
C LEU A 193 6.36 -5.03 13.20
N SER A 194 5.58 -4.93 12.12
CA SER A 194 5.48 -3.73 11.28
C SER A 194 4.78 -2.58 12.00
N ILE A 195 3.72 -2.87 12.77
CA ILE A 195 3.05 -1.87 13.61
C ILE A 195 4.03 -1.37 14.68
N LYS A 196 4.76 -2.28 15.35
CA LYS A 196 5.75 -1.89 16.36
C LYS A 196 6.90 -1.07 15.78
N GLU A 197 7.43 -1.45 14.62
CA GLU A 197 8.43 -0.68 13.87
C GLU A 197 7.92 0.75 13.63
N SER A 198 6.69 0.89 13.12
CA SER A 198 6.08 2.19 12.83
C SER A 198 5.87 3.03 14.10
N ASP A 199 5.38 2.43 15.20
CA ASP A 199 5.22 3.11 16.50
C ASP A 199 6.56 3.70 16.97
N PHE A 200 7.64 2.90 17.00
CA PHE A 200 8.94 3.36 17.47
C PHE A 200 9.57 4.40 16.54
N ARG A 201 9.35 4.28 15.23
CA ARG A 201 9.76 5.32 14.26
C ARG A 201 9.01 6.63 14.53
N SER A 202 7.70 6.58 14.80
CA SER A 202 6.87 7.78 15.03
C SER A 202 7.31 8.58 16.25
N ILE A 203 7.77 7.91 17.32
CA ILE A 203 8.31 8.56 18.52
C ILE A 203 9.83 8.82 18.42
N ARG A 204 10.43 8.60 17.23
CA ARG A 204 11.85 8.81 16.92
C ARG A 204 12.82 7.93 17.72
N ASP A 205 12.36 6.81 18.26
CA ASP A 205 13.24 5.77 18.79
C ASP A 205 13.70 4.86 17.64
N PHE A 206 14.57 5.43 16.80
CA PHE A 206 15.06 4.77 15.59
C PHE A 206 15.84 3.50 15.89
N LYS A 207 16.45 3.40 17.08
CA LYS A 207 17.17 2.20 17.50
C LYS A 207 16.20 1.02 17.62
N VAL A 208 15.14 1.18 18.41
CA VAL A 208 14.16 0.10 18.59
C VAL A 208 13.39 -0.16 17.31
N ALA A 209 13.09 0.87 16.50
CA ALA A 209 12.49 0.68 15.18
C ALA A 209 13.36 -0.23 14.27
N LEU A 210 14.69 -0.01 14.25
CA LEU A 210 15.61 -0.87 13.50
C LEU A 210 15.64 -2.30 14.05
N GLU A 211 15.54 -2.51 15.37
CA GLU A 211 15.48 -3.85 15.96
C GLU A 211 14.23 -4.63 15.49
N PHE A 212 13.07 -3.98 15.37
CA PHE A 212 11.88 -4.59 14.77
C PHE A 212 12.06 -4.85 13.28
N ASN A 213 12.60 -3.88 12.54
CA ASN A 213 12.86 -4.02 11.12
C ASN A 213 13.84 -5.19 10.84
N ASP A 214 14.89 -5.38 11.67
CA ASP A 214 15.84 -6.50 11.57
C ASP A 214 15.13 -7.86 11.69
N LYS A 215 14.21 -7.99 12.66
CA LYS A 215 13.42 -9.21 12.83
C LYS A 215 12.56 -9.51 11.60
N ARG A 216 12.00 -8.48 10.97
CA ARG A 216 11.21 -8.63 9.73
C ARG A 216 12.07 -9.04 8.54
N LEU A 217 13.26 -8.46 8.39
CA LEU A 217 14.17 -8.86 7.31
C LEU A 217 14.65 -10.32 7.44
N GLN A 218 14.80 -10.82 8.66
CA GLN A 218 15.21 -12.21 8.91
C GLN A 218 14.15 -13.24 8.49
N SER A 219 12.88 -12.84 8.36
CA SER A 219 11.77 -13.74 8.05
C SER A 219 11.38 -13.76 6.57
N VAL A 220 12.03 -12.97 5.71
CA VAL A 220 11.68 -12.85 4.29
C VAL A 220 12.89 -13.05 3.35
N PRO A 221 12.71 -13.65 2.15
CA PRO A 221 13.77 -13.75 1.15
C PRO A 221 14.17 -12.40 0.55
N GLU A 222 15.45 -12.19 0.27
CA GLU A 222 15.96 -10.92 -0.30
C GLU A 222 15.32 -10.50 -1.63
N ASN A 223 14.86 -11.46 -2.43
CA ASN A 223 14.23 -11.23 -3.72
C ASN A 223 12.69 -11.11 -3.65
N SER A 224 12.11 -11.03 -2.44
CA SER A 224 10.66 -10.93 -2.26
C SER A 224 10.16 -9.48 -2.29
N HIS A 225 8.87 -9.31 -2.55
CA HIS A 225 8.22 -8.00 -2.51
C HIS A 225 8.24 -7.40 -1.10
N GLU A 226 8.07 -8.24 -0.09
CA GLU A 226 8.08 -7.88 1.34
C GLU A 226 9.46 -7.35 1.74
N TYR A 227 10.55 -7.99 1.30
CA TYR A 227 11.91 -7.50 1.54
C TYR A 227 12.11 -6.09 0.97
N ALA A 228 11.62 -5.83 -0.24
CA ALA A 228 11.68 -4.49 -0.84
C ALA A 228 10.92 -3.44 -0.02
N ILE A 229 9.76 -3.80 0.55
CA ILE A 229 9.00 -2.91 1.44
C ILE A 229 9.78 -2.66 2.74
N ILE A 230 10.29 -3.70 3.39
CA ILE A 230 10.97 -3.59 4.68
C ILE A 230 12.27 -2.79 4.56
N THR A 231 13.04 -3.00 3.49
CA THR A 231 14.25 -2.21 3.21
C THR A 231 13.94 -0.77 2.84
N PHE A 232 12.85 -0.50 2.12
CA PHE A 232 12.37 0.86 1.92
C PHE A 232 12.05 1.56 3.25
N LEU A 233 11.32 0.90 4.16
CA LEU A 233 11.02 1.42 5.50
C LEU A 233 12.30 1.67 6.32
N ARG A 234 13.29 0.76 6.24
CA ARG A 234 14.62 0.95 6.81
C ARG A 234 15.31 2.21 6.28
N SER A 235 15.23 2.45 4.97
CA SER A 235 15.80 3.67 4.36
C SER A 235 15.14 4.94 4.88
N LEU A 236 13.84 4.91 5.22
CA LEU A 236 13.14 6.01 5.85
C LEU A 236 13.63 6.25 7.28
N ILE A 237 13.85 5.18 8.06
CA ILE A 237 14.42 5.28 9.41
C ILE A 237 15.79 5.97 9.37
N TYR A 238 16.68 5.57 8.46
CA TYR A 238 17.99 6.20 8.29
C TYR A 238 17.89 7.67 7.84
N LYS A 239 16.97 7.97 6.91
CA LYS A 239 16.72 9.34 6.48
C LYS A 239 16.25 10.23 7.63
N GLU A 240 15.32 9.75 8.46
CA GLU A 240 14.73 10.50 9.58
C GLU A 240 15.69 10.64 10.77
N SER A 241 16.62 9.70 10.95
CA SER A 241 17.67 9.74 11.97
C SER A 241 18.87 10.62 11.58
N GLY A 242 19.01 10.96 10.30
CA GLY A 242 20.13 11.74 9.76
C GLY A 242 21.36 10.90 9.41
N ASP A 243 21.29 9.57 9.47
CA ASP A 243 22.36 8.66 9.07
C ASP A 243 22.29 8.34 7.57
N ILE A 244 22.75 9.29 6.75
CA ILE A 244 22.69 9.18 5.27
C ILE A 244 23.69 8.15 4.72
N LYS A 245 24.72 7.75 5.50
CA LYS A 245 25.76 6.82 5.03
C LYS A 245 25.32 5.36 5.02
N SER A 246 24.32 5.03 5.83
CA SER A 246 23.78 3.67 5.98
C SER A 246 22.51 3.44 5.14
N ARG A 247 22.16 4.39 4.26
CA ARG A 247 20.96 4.37 3.43
C ARG A 247 21.03 3.36 2.29
#